data_AF-A0A944RMT8-F1
#
_entry.id   AF-A0A944RMT8-F1
#
_cell.length_a   1.000
_cell.length_b   1.000
_cell.length_c   1.000
_cell.angle_alpha   90.00
_cell.angle_beta   90.00
_cell.angle_gamma   90.00
#
_symmetry.space_group_name_H-M   'P 1'
#
loop_
_entity.id
_entity.type
_entity.pdbx_description
1 polymer ?
#
loop_
_entity_poly.entity_id
_entity_poly.type
_entity_poly.pdbx_seq_one_letter_code
_entity_poly.pdbx_strand_id
1 'polypeptide(L)'
;MRGFKHGIRFLGAAVLLGTLLTPPAFAAKNGEPADEGATPKGQGESKERPTVDELVRYFDTIIFHSEFRRGATAKIVKKWTGPLRISVRTFEEVTEQKDGRETSRLKQVKVKKPHVNFIQKHLNSLVKATGLKTEDVKKTGKPANFTINFVPRRQLGNPNLAKADPKLLRKMASQGGCYFLLWADRKTGNISKAVIVVNQERLLIRINHCLLE
;
A
#
# COMPACT_ATOMS: atom_id res chain seq x y z
N MET A 1 -25.40 9.31 48.75
CA MET A 1 -24.30 8.44 49.21
C MET A 1 -23.40 8.18 48.01
N ARG A 2 -22.24 8.85 47.92
CA ARG A 2 -20.89 8.30 48.23
C ARG A 2 -20.62 6.96 47.50
N GLY A 3 -19.60 6.80 46.66
CA GLY A 3 -18.32 7.49 46.67
C GLY A 3 -17.46 7.35 45.42
N PHE A 4 -16.65 8.38 45.27
CA PHE A 4 -15.34 8.48 44.65
C PHE A 4 -14.36 7.37 45.08
N LYS A 5 -13.54 6.86 44.14
CA LYS A 5 -12.11 6.49 44.29
C LYS A 5 -11.46 6.55 42.89
N HIS A 6 -10.64 7.55 42.53
CA HIS A 6 -9.18 7.72 42.74
C HIS A 6 -8.29 6.55 42.30
N GLY A 7 -7.54 6.75 41.22
CA GLY A 7 -6.06 6.65 41.18
C GLY A 7 -5.65 5.71 40.03
N ILE A 8 -4.59 5.89 39.24
CA ILE A 8 -3.26 6.46 39.50
C ILE A 8 -2.69 7.00 38.17
N ARG A 9 -2.04 8.17 38.25
CA ARG A 9 -1.17 8.76 37.23
C ARG A 9 0.16 7.99 37.18
N PHE A 10 0.69 7.73 36.00
CA PHE A 10 2.13 7.59 35.81
C PHE A 10 2.62 8.68 34.85
N LEU A 11 3.26 9.69 35.44
CA LEU A 11 4.33 10.44 34.78
C LEU A 11 5.54 9.52 34.67
N GLY A 12 6.19 9.54 33.51
CA GLY A 12 7.51 8.96 33.30
C GLY A 12 8.23 9.79 32.25
N ALA A 13 8.80 10.92 32.69
CA ALA A 13 9.81 11.64 31.94
C ALA A 13 11.13 10.87 32.05
N ALA A 14 11.80 10.64 30.94
CA ALA A 14 13.23 10.33 30.90
C ALA A 14 13.86 11.17 29.77
N VAL A 15 14.67 12.12 30.19
CA VAL A 15 15.60 12.91 29.39
C VAL A 15 17.00 12.35 29.64
N LEU A 16 17.93 12.60 28.70
CA LEU A 16 19.38 12.33 28.70
C LEU A 16 19.73 10.94 28.14
N LEU A 17 20.70 10.72 27.25
CA LEU A 17 21.91 11.43 26.79
C LEU A 17 22.19 10.88 25.36
N GLY A 18 22.47 11.65 24.33
CA GLY A 18 23.82 12.14 24.04
C GLY A 18 24.82 11.01 23.75
N THR A 19 24.98 10.58 22.50
CA THR A 19 26.26 10.06 21.97
C THR A 19 26.23 10.03 20.43
N LEU A 20 27.11 10.83 19.84
CA LEU A 20 27.49 10.80 18.43
C LEU A 20 28.28 9.51 18.16
N LEU A 21 27.88 8.76 17.12
CA LEU A 21 28.73 7.71 16.54
C LEU A 21 29.26 8.23 15.20
N THR A 22 30.52 8.63 15.24
CA THR A 22 31.39 8.84 14.08
C THR A 22 31.72 7.49 13.42
N PRO A 23 31.92 7.45 12.09
CA PRO A 23 32.48 6.27 11.42
C PRO A 23 34.02 6.22 11.60
N PRO A 24 34.64 5.05 11.78
CA PRO A 24 36.09 4.96 11.79
C PRO A 24 36.66 5.07 10.38
N ALA A 25 37.72 5.86 10.27
CA ALA A 25 38.55 6.06 9.10
C ALA A 25 39.79 5.15 9.17
N PHE A 26 40.19 4.64 7.99
CA PHE A 26 41.53 4.24 7.56
C PHE A 26 42.33 3.18 8.33
N ALA A 27 42.61 2.07 7.63
CA ALA A 27 43.95 1.47 7.62
C ALA A 27 44.26 0.99 6.20
N ALA A 28 45.13 1.73 5.51
CA ALA A 28 45.78 1.32 4.27
C ALA A 28 47.03 0.50 4.58
N LYS A 29 47.23 -0.62 3.89
CA LYS A 29 48.54 -1.28 3.81
C LYS A 29 48.69 -1.87 2.40
N ASN A 30 49.63 -1.30 1.65
CA ASN A 30 50.01 -1.73 0.30
C ASN A 30 50.82 -3.03 0.37
N GLY A 31 50.58 -3.92 -0.59
CA GLY A 31 51.37 -5.14 -0.81
C GLY A 31 50.78 -5.98 -1.95
N GLU A 32 51.20 -5.68 -3.18
CA GLU A 32 51.16 -6.58 -4.35
C GLU A 32 52.57 -7.16 -4.57
N PRO A 33 52.80 -8.25 -5.36
CA PRO A 33 51.98 -8.69 -6.50
C PRO A 33 51.74 -10.21 -6.70
N ALA A 34 50.78 -10.48 -7.61
CA ALA A 34 50.63 -11.57 -8.60
C ALA A 34 50.64 -13.06 -8.17
N ASP A 35 49.53 -13.78 -8.42
CA ASP A 35 49.41 -14.74 -9.55
C ASP A 35 47.95 -15.25 -9.71
N GLU A 36 47.65 -15.73 -10.91
CA GLU A 36 46.37 -16.00 -11.58
C GLU A 36 45.45 -17.07 -10.96
N GLY A 37 44.13 -16.98 -11.21
CA GLY A 37 43.24 -18.13 -11.05
C GLY A 37 41.73 -17.88 -10.88
N ALA A 38 41.05 -17.52 -11.97
CA ALA A 38 39.62 -17.77 -12.24
C ALA A 38 38.52 -17.22 -11.30
N THR A 39 37.96 -16.06 -11.68
CA THR A 39 36.61 -15.62 -11.29
C THR A 39 35.57 -16.13 -12.32
N PRO A 40 34.36 -16.56 -11.91
CA PRO A 40 33.33 -16.97 -12.86
C PRO A 40 32.69 -15.74 -13.51
N LYS A 41 32.79 -15.65 -14.85
CA LYS A 41 32.08 -14.66 -15.68
C LYS A 41 30.57 -14.91 -15.62
N GLY A 42 29.88 -14.17 -14.76
CA GLY A 42 28.44 -13.93 -14.84
C GLY A 42 28.18 -12.60 -15.54
N GLN A 43 27.68 -12.66 -16.77
CA GLN A 43 27.33 -11.50 -17.59
C GLN A 43 26.28 -10.62 -16.89
N GLY A 44 26.64 -9.36 -16.71
CA GLY A 44 25.70 -8.27 -16.44
C GLY A 44 26.37 -7.00 -16.94
N GLU A 45 26.09 -6.63 -18.20
CA GLU A 45 26.45 -5.30 -18.71
C GLU A 45 26.07 -4.27 -17.65
N SER A 46 27.05 -3.47 -17.24
CA SER A 46 26.82 -2.28 -16.45
C SER A 46 25.96 -1.34 -17.29
N LYS A 47 24.63 -1.49 -17.21
CA LYS A 47 23.70 -0.50 -17.76
C LYS A 47 24.05 0.82 -17.10
N GLU A 48 24.64 1.69 -17.89
CA GLU A 48 24.93 3.07 -17.55
C GLU A 48 23.68 3.66 -16.89
N ARG A 49 23.87 4.32 -15.75
CA ARG A 49 22.73 4.89 -15.01
C ARG A 49 22.02 5.86 -15.96
N PRO A 50 20.69 5.76 -16.13
CA PRO A 50 19.98 6.60 -17.08
C PRO A 50 20.26 8.08 -16.79
N THR A 51 20.46 8.87 -17.84
CA THR A 51 20.60 10.32 -17.68
C THR A 51 19.28 10.93 -17.17
N VAL A 52 19.33 12.16 -16.64
CA VAL A 52 18.12 12.83 -16.14
C VAL A 52 17.06 12.95 -17.24
N ASP A 53 17.46 13.25 -18.47
CA ASP A 53 16.55 13.34 -19.62
C ASP A 53 15.93 11.98 -19.96
N GLU A 54 16.69 10.90 -19.83
CA GLU A 54 16.15 9.55 -19.99
C GLU A 54 15.16 9.18 -18.90
N LEU A 55 15.42 9.56 -17.66
CA LEU A 55 14.47 9.37 -16.55
C LEU A 55 13.19 10.17 -16.78
N VAL A 56 13.29 11.41 -17.27
CA VAL A 56 12.12 12.23 -17.63
C VAL A 56 11.34 11.60 -18.77
N ARG A 57 12.02 11.09 -19.79
CA ARG A 57 11.38 10.38 -20.92
C ARG A 57 10.70 9.08 -20.49
N TYR A 58 11.33 8.31 -19.61
CA TYR A 58 10.70 7.12 -19.02
C TYR A 58 9.49 7.51 -18.17
N PHE A 59 9.60 8.57 -17.39
CA PHE A 59 8.48 9.09 -16.61
C PHE A 59 7.32 9.49 -17.52
N ASP A 60 7.58 10.22 -18.60
CA ASP A 60 6.57 10.63 -19.56
C ASP A 60 5.88 9.42 -20.21
N THR A 61 6.67 8.41 -20.58
CA THR A 61 6.18 7.16 -21.17
C THR A 61 5.29 6.37 -20.21
N ILE A 62 5.75 6.17 -18.97
CA ILE A 62 5.08 5.37 -17.95
C ILE A 62 3.81 6.08 -17.44
N ILE A 63 3.90 7.38 -17.15
CA ILE A 63 2.79 8.13 -16.56
C ILE A 63 1.71 8.43 -17.59
N PHE A 64 2.08 8.89 -18.79
CA PHE A 64 1.12 9.28 -19.81
C PHE A 64 0.73 8.13 -20.75
N HIS A 65 1.28 6.93 -20.55
CA HIS A 65 1.01 5.74 -21.37
C HIS A 65 1.22 6.02 -22.87
N SER A 66 2.21 6.87 -23.21
CA SER A 66 2.46 7.31 -24.61
C SER A 66 2.92 6.15 -25.51
N GLU A 67 3.35 5.04 -24.91
CA GLU A 67 3.64 3.75 -25.56
C GLU A 67 2.42 3.11 -26.23
N PHE A 68 1.21 3.36 -25.74
CA PHE A 68 -0.02 2.90 -26.37
C PHE A 68 -0.52 3.96 -27.35
N ARG A 69 0.05 4.01 -28.57
CA ARG A 69 -0.35 4.91 -29.68
C ARG A 69 -1.84 4.86 -30.09
N ARG A 70 -2.70 4.10 -29.40
CA ARG A 70 -4.15 4.00 -29.62
C ARG A 70 -5.01 4.23 -28.37
N GLY A 71 -4.42 4.46 -27.20
CA GLY A 71 -5.13 4.90 -26.00
C GLY A 71 -5.15 6.42 -25.96
N ALA A 72 -6.32 7.04 -25.77
CA ALA A 72 -6.40 8.48 -25.60
C ALA A 72 -5.41 8.93 -24.51
N THR A 73 -4.40 9.72 -24.88
CA THR A 73 -3.46 10.34 -23.93
C THR A 73 -4.26 10.98 -22.80
N ALA A 74 -3.97 10.62 -21.56
CA ALA A 74 -4.70 11.12 -20.40
C ALA A 74 -4.52 12.65 -20.31
N LYS A 75 -5.51 13.42 -20.81
CA LYS A 75 -5.48 14.89 -20.79
C LYS A 75 -5.54 15.49 -19.38
N ILE A 76 -5.89 14.67 -18.39
CA ILE A 76 -6.16 15.10 -17.01
C ILE A 76 -5.42 14.17 -16.06
N VAL A 77 -4.53 14.74 -15.25
CA VAL A 77 -3.83 14.02 -14.19
C VAL A 77 -4.79 13.77 -13.03
N LYS A 78 -4.96 12.50 -12.67
CA LYS A 78 -5.78 12.12 -11.51
C LYS A 78 -4.98 12.25 -10.23
N LYS A 79 -5.44 13.07 -9.28
CA LYS A 79 -4.72 13.31 -8.02
C LYS A 79 -5.66 13.48 -6.83
N TRP A 80 -5.13 13.20 -5.64
CA TRP A 80 -5.81 13.53 -4.39
C TRP A 80 -5.68 15.02 -4.11
N THR A 81 -6.79 15.67 -3.78
CA THR A 81 -6.81 17.09 -3.38
C THR A 81 -7.25 17.31 -1.94
N GLY A 82 -7.93 16.33 -1.34
CA GLY A 82 -8.36 16.35 0.05
C GLY A 82 -7.51 15.45 0.96
N PRO A 83 -7.72 15.55 2.27
CA PRO A 83 -7.06 14.65 3.21
C PRO A 83 -7.50 13.19 3.02
N LEU A 84 -6.54 12.29 3.17
CA LEU A 84 -6.73 10.85 3.03
C LEU A 84 -7.23 10.27 4.35
N ARG A 85 -8.34 9.52 4.29
CA ARG A 85 -8.97 8.83 5.41
C ARG A 85 -9.06 7.35 5.07
N ILE A 86 -8.33 6.54 5.83
CA ILE A 86 -8.01 5.17 5.45
C ILE A 86 -8.78 4.20 6.33
N SER A 87 -9.42 3.21 5.72
CA SER A 87 -10.08 2.11 6.41
C SER A 87 -9.47 0.79 5.96
N VAL A 88 -8.89 0.04 6.88
CA VAL A 88 -8.40 -1.32 6.64
C VAL A 88 -9.40 -2.30 7.24
N ARG A 89 -9.86 -3.26 6.43
CA ARG A 89 -10.87 -4.25 6.82
C ARG A 89 -10.39 -5.63 6.41
N THR A 90 -10.69 -6.62 7.24
CA THR A 90 -10.46 -8.02 6.93
C THR A 90 -11.78 -8.74 7.06
N PHE A 91 -12.06 -9.64 6.12
CA PHE A 91 -13.29 -10.43 6.12
C PHE A 91 -12.97 -11.91 6.06
N GLU A 92 -13.79 -12.72 6.69
CA GLU A 92 -13.79 -14.18 6.55
C GLU A 92 -15.11 -14.64 5.95
N GLU A 93 -15.05 -15.75 5.23
CA GLU A 93 -16.24 -16.41 4.69
C GLU A 93 -16.85 -17.27 5.79
N VAL A 94 -18.09 -16.96 6.17
CA VAL A 94 -18.87 -17.74 7.12
C VAL A 94 -20.05 -18.34 6.39
N THR A 95 -20.20 -19.65 6.50
CA THR A 95 -21.37 -20.36 5.96
C THR A 95 -22.48 -20.29 7.01
N GLU A 96 -23.59 -19.64 6.66
CA GLU A 96 -24.80 -19.61 7.48
C GLU A 96 -25.90 -20.39 6.76
N GLN A 97 -26.52 -21.34 7.46
CA GLN A 97 -27.77 -21.93 6.99
C GLN A 97 -28.91 -20.93 7.23
N LYS A 98 -29.54 -20.50 6.14
CA LYS A 98 -30.74 -19.67 6.19
C LYS A 98 -31.80 -20.31 5.30
N ASP A 99 -32.97 -20.58 5.87
CA ASP A 99 -34.12 -21.15 5.15
C ASP A 99 -33.79 -22.50 4.46
N GLY A 100 -33.00 -23.35 5.11
CA GLY A 100 -32.58 -24.66 4.58
C GLY A 100 -31.57 -24.59 3.43
N ARG A 101 -31.07 -23.40 3.07
CA ARG A 101 -30.00 -23.20 2.08
C ARG A 101 -28.73 -22.68 2.74
N GLU A 102 -27.60 -23.26 2.38
CA GLU A 102 -26.29 -22.74 2.80
C GLU A 102 -25.99 -21.45 2.02
N THR A 103 -25.83 -20.35 2.76
CA THR A 103 -25.41 -19.07 2.20
C THR A 103 -24.08 -18.66 2.78
N SER A 104 -23.11 -18.44 1.90
CA SER A 104 -21.82 -17.86 2.27
C SER A 104 -21.95 -16.35 2.44
N ARG A 105 -21.48 -15.84 3.58
CA ARG A 105 -21.47 -14.41 3.91
C ARG A 105 -20.09 -13.96 4.36
N LEU A 106 -19.78 -12.69 4.08
CA LEU A 106 -18.58 -12.05 4.57
C LEU A 106 -18.81 -11.50 5.98
N LYS A 107 -18.08 -12.02 6.95
CA LYS A 107 -18.03 -11.47 8.31
C LYS A 107 -16.76 -10.65 8.47
N GLN A 108 -16.90 -9.41 8.92
CA GLN A 108 -15.72 -8.60 9.22
C GLN A 108 -15.04 -9.11 10.49
N VAL A 109 -13.73 -9.35 10.39
CA VAL A 109 -12.87 -9.80 11.49
C VAL A 109 -11.78 -8.78 11.78
N LYS A 110 -11.02 -9.00 12.87
CA LYS A 110 -9.91 -8.14 13.25
C LYS A 110 -8.78 -8.25 12.23
N VAL A 111 -8.26 -7.10 11.78
CA VAL A 111 -7.13 -7.06 10.85
C VAL A 111 -5.87 -7.61 11.51
N LYS A 112 -5.13 -8.46 10.79
CA LYS A 112 -3.86 -9.04 11.26
C LYS A 112 -2.82 -7.92 11.47
N LYS A 113 -2.14 -7.92 12.62
CA LYS A 113 -1.11 -6.91 12.99
C LYS A 113 -0.05 -6.69 11.90
N PRO A 114 0.50 -7.73 11.22
CA PRO A 114 1.50 -7.52 10.18
C PRO A 114 1.01 -6.64 9.02
N HIS A 115 -0.25 -6.77 8.61
CA HIS A 115 -0.83 -5.94 7.54
C HIS A 115 -0.97 -4.49 7.99
N VAL A 116 -1.44 -4.26 9.21
CA VAL A 116 -1.57 -2.90 9.77
C VAL A 116 -0.20 -2.21 9.82
N ASN A 117 0.82 -2.92 10.34
CA ASN A 117 2.17 -2.37 10.46
C ASN A 117 2.78 -2.02 9.09
N PHE A 118 2.61 -2.92 8.11
CA PHE A 118 3.10 -2.69 6.75
C PHE A 118 2.42 -1.48 6.10
N ILE A 119 1.08 -1.44 6.15
CA ILE A 119 0.27 -0.35 5.60
C ILE A 119 0.67 0.97 6.26
N GLN A 120 0.79 1.01 7.58
CA GLN A 120 1.19 2.23 8.30
C GLN A 120 2.58 2.71 7.88
N LYS A 121 3.57 1.82 7.79
CA LYS A 121 4.93 2.16 7.36
C LYS A 121 4.94 2.72 5.94
N HIS A 122 4.21 2.08 5.03
CA HIS A 122 4.13 2.49 3.64
C HIS A 122 3.45 3.86 3.50
N LEU A 123 2.29 4.04 4.13
CA LEU A 123 1.55 5.31 4.09
C LEU A 123 2.32 6.46 4.72
N ASN A 124 3.01 6.24 5.85
CA ASN A 124 3.84 7.27 6.45
C ASN A 124 4.96 7.74 5.49
N SER A 125 5.53 6.81 4.73
CA SER A 125 6.55 7.11 3.73
C SER A 125 5.96 7.92 2.57
N LEU A 126 4.78 7.53 2.07
CA LEU A 126 4.06 8.27 1.03
C LEU A 126 3.65 9.67 1.47
N VAL A 127 3.13 9.82 2.69
CA VAL A 127 2.77 11.13 3.26
C VAL A 127 3.98 12.04 3.37
N LYS A 128 5.12 11.51 3.82
CA LYS A 128 6.37 12.28 3.90
C LYS A 128 6.86 12.72 2.52
N ALA A 129 6.74 11.87 1.51
CA ALA A 129 7.19 12.18 0.15
C ALA A 129 6.25 13.13 -0.61
N THR A 130 4.93 13.01 -0.40
CA THR A 130 3.92 13.75 -1.18
C THR A 130 3.36 14.98 -0.48
N GLY A 131 3.57 15.12 0.84
CA GLY A 131 2.92 16.16 1.64
C GLY A 131 1.40 15.98 1.81
N LEU A 132 0.85 14.82 1.42
CA LEU A 132 -0.57 14.54 1.53
C LEU A 132 -1.01 14.49 3.00
N LYS A 133 -2.04 15.25 3.36
CA LYS A 133 -2.59 15.23 4.72
C LYS A 133 -3.39 13.95 4.95
N THR A 134 -3.23 13.32 6.12
CA THR A 134 -4.06 12.20 6.56
C THR A 134 -4.95 12.60 7.73
N GLU A 135 -6.18 12.11 7.75
CA GLU A 135 -7.14 12.31 8.83
C GLU A 135 -7.56 10.97 9.44
N ASP A 136 -7.75 10.96 10.76
CA ASP A 136 -8.33 9.82 11.45
C ASP A 136 -9.86 9.87 11.33
N VAL A 137 -10.44 8.81 10.76
CA VAL A 137 -11.88 8.62 10.58
C VAL A 137 -12.62 8.74 11.92
N LYS A 138 -12.06 8.18 13.01
CA LYS A 138 -12.68 8.19 14.33
C LYS A 138 -12.68 9.57 14.98
N LYS A 139 -11.62 10.37 14.73
CA LYS A 139 -11.50 11.71 15.31
C LYS A 139 -12.34 12.74 14.56
N THR A 140 -12.44 12.61 13.25
CA THR A 140 -13.11 13.58 12.38
C THR A 140 -14.59 13.26 12.15
N GLY A 141 -15.02 12.02 12.39
CA GLY A 141 -16.37 11.54 12.04
C GLY A 141 -16.63 11.43 10.54
N LYS A 142 -15.66 11.80 9.69
CA LYS A 142 -15.80 11.75 8.23
C LYS A 142 -15.52 10.33 7.72
N PRO A 143 -16.27 9.84 6.71
CA PRO A 143 -16.07 8.49 6.18
C PRO A 143 -14.71 8.35 5.50
N ALA A 144 -14.18 7.12 5.53
CA ALA A 144 -12.98 6.76 4.79
C ALA A 144 -13.18 6.93 3.27
N ASN A 145 -12.22 7.56 2.61
CA ASN A 145 -12.16 7.69 1.14
C ASN A 145 -11.16 6.72 0.51
N PHE A 146 -10.31 6.07 1.31
CA PHE A 146 -9.44 5.00 0.85
C PHE A 146 -9.68 3.73 1.68
N THR A 147 -10.11 2.65 1.04
CA THR A 147 -10.45 1.41 1.73
C THR A 147 -9.57 0.26 1.24
N ILE A 148 -9.01 -0.51 2.17
CA ILE A 148 -8.25 -1.72 1.87
C ILE A 148 -9.02 -2.90 2.46
N ASN A 149 -9.52 -3.79 1.61
CA ASN A 149 -10.29 -4.97 2.00
C ASN A 149 -9.46 -6.24 1.80
N PHE A 150 -9.14 -6.95 2.88
CA PHE A 150 -8.59 -8.30 2.84
C PHE A 150 -9.73 -9.31 2.84
N VAL A 151 -9.80 -10.16 1.81
CA VAL A 151 -10.92 -11.10 1.61
C VAL A 151 -10.41 -12.47 1.15
N PRO A 152 -11.20 -13.55 1.37
CA PRO A 152 -10.94 -14.86 0.77
C PRO A 152 -10.94 -14.82 -0.76
N ARG A 153 -10.22 -15.75 -1.41
CA ARG A 153 -10.08 -15.78 -2.88
C ARG A 153 -11.44 -15.86 -3.58
N ARG A 154 -12.35 -16.65 -3.04
CA ARG A 154 -13.71 -16.87 -3.57
C ARG A 154 -14.56 -15.60 -3.54
N GLN A 155 -14.24 -14.68 -2.63
CA GLN A 155 -15.02 -13.47 -2.36
C GLN A 155 -14.41 -12.22 -3.01
N LEU A 156 -13.27 -12.32 -3.72
CA LEU A 156 -12.67 -11.19 -4.42
C LEU A 156 -13.64 -10.47 -5.36
N GLY A 157 -14.52 -11.21 -6.03
CA GLY A 157 -15.50 -10.63 -6.97
C GLY A 157 -16.79 -10.11 -6.31
N ASN A 158 -16.87 -10.06 -4.98
CA ASN A 158 -18.10 -9.73 -4.27
C ASN A 158 -18.48 -8.25 -4.45
N PRO A 159 -19.71 -7.93 -4.93
CA PRO A 159 -20.15 -6.56 -5.19
C PRO A 159 -20.24 -5.68 -3.93
N ASN A 160 -20.28 -6.27 -2.75
CA ASN A 160 -20.33 -5.52 -1.49
C ASN A 160 -18.97 -4.90 -1.10
N LEU A 161 -17.88 -5.27 -1.77
CA LEU A 161 -16.54 -4.76 -1.48
C LEU A 161 -16.29 -3.37 -2.06
N ALA A 162 -16.92 -3.07 -3.19
CA ALA A 162 -16.76 -1.81 -3.92
C ALA A 162 -18.02 -1.52 -4.74
N LYS A 163 -18.44 -0.25 -4.78
CA LYS A 163 -19.55 0.21 -5.61
C LYS A 163 -19.12 0.31 -7.09
N ALA A 164 -19.00 -0.84 -7.74
CA ALA A 164 -18.59 -0.97 -9.14
C ALA A 164 -19.43 -2.04 -9.86
N ASP A 165 -19.37 -2.05 -11.18
CA ASP A 165 -20.07 -3.04 -12.00
C ASP A 165 -19.64 -4.48 -11.63
N PRO A 166 -20.57 -5.42 -11.37
CA PRO A 166 -20.22 -6.78 -10.98
C PRO A 166 -19.43 -7.57 -12.04
N LYS A 167 -19.62 -7.29 -13.35
CA LYS A 167 -18.82 -7.95 -14.39
C LYS A 167 -17.37 -7.43 -14.35
N LEU A 168 -17.17 -6.13 -14.16
CA LEU A 168 -15.85 -5.56 -13.93
C LEU A 168 -15.17 -6.16 -12.70
N LEU A 169 -15.87 -6.24 -11.57
CA LEU A 169 -15.34 -6.82 -10.33
C LEU A 169 -14.89 -8.28 -10.54
N ARG A 170 -15.72 -9.10 -11.20
CA ARG A 170 -15.35 -10.49 -11.55
C ARG A 170 -14.14 -10.56 -12.48
N LYS A 171 -14.07 -9.66 -13.47
CA LYS A 171 -12.92 -9.58 -14.39
C LYS A 171 -11.63 -9.22 -13.64
N MET A 172 -11.66 -8.20 -12.79
CA MET A 172 -10.50 -7.82 -11.97
C MET A 172 -10.10 -8.92 -10.98
N ALA A 173 -11.09 -9.57 -10.37
CA ALA A 173 -10.89 -10.70 -9.46
C ALA A 173 -10.36 -11.98 -10.14
N SER A 174 -10.40 -12.07 -11.48
CA SER A 174 -9.95 -13.26 -12.22
C SER A 174 -8.46 -13.56 -11.99
N GLN A 175 -7.63 -12.52 -11.89
CA GLN A 175 -6.19 -12.65 -11.61
C GLN A 175 -5.88 -13.23 -10.22
N GLY A 176 -6.83 -13.15 -9.28
CA GLY A 176 -6.76 -13.84 -7.97
C GLY A 176 -5.76 -13.29 -6.96
N GLY A 177 -5.02 -12.23 -7.30
CA GLY A 177 -4.10 -11.55 -6.40
C GLY A 177 -4.77 -10.44 -5.61
N CYS A 178 -4.96 -9.33 -6.28
CA CYS A 178 -5.59 -8.13 -5.77
C CYS A 178 -6.05 -7.29 -6.95
N TYR A 179 -6.84 -6.27 -6.68
CA TYR A 179 -7.16 -5.25 -7.67
C TYR A 179 -7.40 -3.90 -7.01
N PHE A 180 -7.21 -2.86 -7.80
CA PHE A 180 -7.40 -1.48 -7.41
C PHE A 180 -8.55 -0.84 -8.20
N LEU A 181 -9.38 -0.06 -7.51
CA LEU A 181 -10.42 0.75 -8.10
C LEU A 181 -10.32 2.18 -7.60
N LEU A 182 -10.46 3.11 -8.54
CA LEU A 182 -10.36 4.54 -8.31
C LEU A 182 -11.58 5.25 -8.88
N TRP A 183 -12.18 6.15 -8.11
CA TRP A 183 -13.19 7.08 -8.56
C TRP A 183 -12.57 8.46 -8.60
N ALA A 184 -12.48 9.03 -9.80
CA ALA A 184 -11.99 10.38 -10.02
C ALA A 184 -13.01 11.16 -10.85
N ASP A 185 -13.12 12.45 -10.55
CA ASP A 185 -13.91 13.36 -11.36
C ASP A 185 -13.32 13.47 -12.77
N ARG A 186 -14.18 13.35 -13.78
CA ARG A 186 -13.74 13.27 -15.19
C ARG A 186 -13.21 14.61 -15.72
N LYS A 187 -13.59 15.73 -15.11
CA LYS A 187 -13.22 17.09 -15.57
C LYS A 187 -11.96 17.62 -14.87
N THR A 188 -11.87 17.39 -13.56
CA THR A 188 -10.82 17.92 -12.70
C THR A 188 -9.73 16.90 -12.37
N GLY A 189 -9.99 15.61 -12.54
CA GLY A 189 -9.08 14.53 -12.13
C GLY A 189 -9.06 14.29 -10.61
N ASN A 190 -9.87 15.00 -9.84
CA ASN A 190 -9.87 14.88 -8.39
C ASN A 190 -10.34 13.50 -7.96
N ILE A 191 -9.49 12.78 -7.24
CA ILE A 191 -9.80 11.47 -6.69
C ILE A 191 -10.73 11.66 -5.48
N SER A 192 -11.91 11.06 -5.54
CA SER A 192 -12.90 11.11 -4.46
C SER A 192 -12.89 9.85 -3.60
N LYS A 193 -12.54 8.70 -4.20
CA LYS A 193 -12.52 7.41 -3.52
C LYS A 193 -11.52 6.45 -4.17
N ALA A 194 -10.93 5.59 -3.38
CA ALA A 194 -10.16 4.45 -3.84
C ALA A 194 -10.43 3.20 -3.00
N VAL A 195 -10.38 2.02 -3.62
CA VAL A 195 -10.53 0.73 -2.95
C VAL A 195 -9.47 -0.23 -3.48
N ILE A 196 -8.69 -0.82 -2.57
CA ILE A 196 -7.86 -2.00 -2.83
C ILE A 196 -8.59 -3.21 -2.27
N VAL A 197 -8.68 -4.28 -3.06
CA VAL A 197 -9.16 -5.58 -2.60
C VAL A 197 -8.04 -6.59 -2.74
N VAL A 198 -7.70 -7.28 -1.66
CA VAL A 198 -6.55 -8.17 -1.55
C VAL A 198 -6.98 -9.57 -1.16
N ASN A 199 -6.46 -10.57 -1.87
CA ASN A 199 -6.59 -11.96 -1.47
C ASN A 199 -5.74 -12.25 -0.23
N GLN A 200 -6.40 -12.47 0.91
CA GLN A 200 -5.74 -12.68 2.18
C GLN A 200 -5.11 -14.08 2.36
N GLU A 201 -5.42 -15.02 1.47
CA GLU A 201 -4.92 -16.40 1.50
C GLU A 201 -3.51 -16.50 0.88
N ARG A 202 -3.01 -15.41 0.27
CA ARG A 202 -1.66 -15.38 -0.30
C ARG A 202 -0.60 -15.17 0.78
N LEU A 203 0.62 -15.57 0.44
CA LEU A 203 1.80 -15.27 1.25
C LEU A 203 1.97 -13.76 1.43
N LEU A 204 2.44 -13.34 2.62
CA LEU A 204 2.58 -11.93 2.99
C LEU A 204 3.40 -11.12 1.97
N ILE A 205 4.46 -11.70 1.40
CA ILE A 205 5.28 -11.02 0.39
C ILE A 205 4.50 -10.70 -0.89
N ARG A 206 3.56 -11.56 -1.29
CA ARG A 206 2.68 -11.35 -2.45
C ARG A 206 1.56 -10.35 -2.13
N ILE A 207 1.12 -10.32 -0.88
CA ILE A 207 0.18 -9.31 -0.38
C ILE A 207 0.82 -7.92 -0.35
N ASN A 208 2.09 -7.82 0.06
CA ASN A 208 2.78 -6.53 0.16
C ASN A 208 2.85 -5.81 -1.19
N HIS A 209 3.08 -6.53 -2.30
CA HIS A 209 3.02 -5.94 -3.64
C HIS A 209 1.68 -5.24 -3.91
N CYS A 210 0.57 -5.84 -3.50
CA CYS A 210 -0.77 -5.27 -3.66
C CYS A 210 -1.01 -3.99 -2.85
N LEU A 211 -0.21 -3.76 -1.83
CA LEU A 211 -0.33 -2.62 -0.90
C LEU A 211 0.64 -1.48 -1.26
N LEU A 212 1.42 -1.65 -2.33
CA LEU A 212 2.36 -0.67 -2.89
C LEU A 212 1.80 0.05 -4.13
N GLU A 213 0.68 -0.43 -4.68
CA GLU A 213 -0.06 0.21 -5.78
C GLU A 213 -1.05 1.26 -5.26
#